data_AF-A0A962DQQ4-F1
#
_entry.id   AF-A0A962DQQ4-F1
#
_cell.length_a   1.000
_cell.length_b   1.000
_cell.length_c   1.000
_cell.angle_alpha   90.00
_cell.angle_beta   90.00
_cell.angle_gamma   90.00
#
_symmetry.space_group_name_H-M   'P 1'
#
loop_
_entity.id
_entity.type
_entity.pdbx_description
1 polymer ?
#
loop_
_entity_poly.entity_id
_entity_poly.type
_entity_poly.pdbx_seq_one_letter_code
_entity_poly.pdbx_strand_id
1 'polypeptide(L)'
;MSPDLDQLLCEKYSKIFADRRNPDSCMFRGFACGDGWFNLIDRLCFRIQSGVDAGDRPQPVAAQVKEKVGGLRIYWRNADEMVRELTYFAGDVSEVTCELCGAPGERVEAPRRVLMVRCPLHWNQDSAIPEECRGRADAPSENLVINEQDELFECAVEIVVCTQTASISLLQRHFKLGYRISARLMEALESAQVVSALSAEGTRRVMRSTFPEAGPPDEGA
;
A
#
# COMPACT_ATOMS: atom_id res chain seq x y z
N MET A 1 0.18 -6.70 17.01
CA MET A 1 -0.87 -7.01 17.99
C MET A 1 -0.17 -7.69 19.14
N SER A 2 -0.63 -7.53 20.38
CA SER A 2 -0.06 -8.22 21.53
C SER A 2 -0.15 -9.74 21.35
N PRO A 3 0.84 -10.51 21.85
CA PRO A 3 0.87 -11.96 21.69
C PRO A 3 -0.39 -12.67 22.23
N ASP A 4 -0.97 -12.17 23.32
CA ASP A 4 -2.16 -12.75 23.93
C ASP A 4 -3.40 -12.64 23.01
N LEU A 5 -3.60 -11.46 22.40
CA LEU A 5 -4.69 -11.23 21.46
C LEU A 5 -4.48 -11.97 20.12
N ASP A 6 -3.24 -12.03 19.65
CA ASP A 6 -2.83 -12.85 18.49
C ASP A 6 -3.21 -14.32 18.73
N GLN A 7 -2.82 -14.88 19.87
CA GLN A 7 -3.13 -16.26 20.24
C GLN A 7 -4.64 -16.52 20.32
N LEU A 8 -5.40 -15.61 20.95
CA LEU A 8 -6.86 -15.74 21.06
C LEU A 8 -7.54 -15.82 19.68
N LEU A 9 -7.15 -14.97 18.73
CA LEU A 9 -7.71 -15.03 17.36
C LEU A 9 -7.32 -16.34 16.66
N CYS A 10 -6.07 -16.76 16.78
CA CYS A 10 -5.59 -17.99 16.14
C CYS A 10 -6.22 -19.26 16.71
N GLU A 11 -6.49 -19.30 18.01
CA GLU A 11 -7.19 -20.43 18.64
C GLU A 11 -8.67 -20.46 18.23
N LYS A 12 -9.34 -19.31 18.30
CA LYS A 12 -10.76 -19.19 17.96
C LYS A 12 -11.05 -19.47 16.49
N TYR A 13 -10.16 -19.04 15.58
CA TYR A 13 -10.32 -19.17 14.14
C TYR A 13 -9.18 -19.99 13.51
N SER A 14 -8.92 -21.18 14.08
CA SER A 14 -7.82 -22.06 13.68
C SER A 14 -7.81 -22.44 12.20
N LYS A 15 -8.98 -22.56 11.55
CA LYS A 15 -9.06 -22.82 10.09
C LYS A 15 -8.63 -21.61 9.25
N ILE A 16 -8.99 -20.41 9.67
CA ILE A 16 -8.62 -19.15 9.01
C ILE A 16 -7.13 -18.88 9.20
N PHE A 17 -6.61 -19.08 10.41
CA PHE A 17 -5.21 -18.84 10.75
C PHE A 17 -4.39 -20.14 10.79
N ALA A 18 -4.70 -21.09 9.90
CA ALA A 18 -4.02 -22.40 9.86
C ALA A 18 -2.50 -22.28 9.69
N ASP A 19 -2.05 -21.20 9.05
CA ASP A 19 -0.65 -20.89 8.80
C ASP A 19 0.11 -20.28 9.97
N ARG A 20 -0.54 -20.05 11.12
CA ARG A 20 0.09 -19.36 12.26
C ARG A 20 1.39 -20.01 12.72
N ARG A 21 1.50 -21.33 12.56
CA ARG A 21 2.68 -22.14 12.94
C ARG A 21 3.59 -22.52 11.77
N ASN A 22 3.28 -22.07 10.56
CA ASN A 22 4.05 -22.39 9.36
C ASN A 22 5.22 -21.40 9.19
N PRO A 23 6.50 -21.81 9.34
CA PRO A 23 7.66 -20.92 9.26
C PRO A 23 7.80 -20.18 7.93
N ASP A 24 7.30 -20.75 6.83
CA ASP A 24 7.38 -20.16 5.50
C ASP A 24 6.28 -19.12 5.26
N SER A 25 5.32 -19.00 6.17
CA SER A 25 4.21 -18.06 6.06
C SER A 25 4.52 -16.72 6.73
N CYS A 26 4.00 -15.63 6.15
CA CYS A 26 4.06 -14.32 6.81
C CYS A 26 3.28 -14.32 8.15
N MET A 27 2.29 -15.20 8.29
CA MET A 27 1.55 -15.37 9.55
C MET A 27 2.39 -15.99 10.68
N PHE A 28 3.57 -16.57 10.40
CA PHE A 28 4.47 -17.07 11.44
C PHE A 28 4.88 -15.97 12.43
N ARG A 29 5.03 -14.74 11.92
CA ARG A 29 5.41 -13.55 12.69
C ARG A 29 4.23 -12.92 13.45
N GLY A 30 3.03 -13.47 13.29
CA GLY A 30 1.82 -12.95 13.92
C GLY A 30 1.20 -11.75 13.19
N PHE A 31 0.31 -11.05 13.88
CA PHE A 31 -0.42 -9.90 13.34
C PHE A 31 0.42 -8.61 13.40
N ALA A 32 0.76 -8.06 12.23
CA ALA A 32 1.48 -6.80 12.09
C ALA A 32 0.54 -5.58 12.09
N CYS A 33 -0.39 -5.51 13.03
CA CYS A 33 -1.33 -4.38 13.22
C CYS A 33 -1.58 -4.13 14.72
N GLY A 34 -2.18 -3.00 15.10
CA GLY A 34 -2.39 -2.66 16.51
C GLY A 34 -3.56 -3.39 17.19
N ASP A 35 -3.53 -3.41 18.53
CA ASP A 35 -4.48 -4.13 19.38
C ASP A 35 -5.92 -3.59 19.28
N GLY A 36 -6.05 -2.31 18.95
CA GLY A 36 -7.35 -1.66 18.76
C GLY A 36 -8.19 -2.27 17.66
N TRP A 37 -7.58 -3.02 16.73
CA TRP A 37 -8.28 -3.70 15.66
C TRP A 37 -8.65 -5.16 15.97
N PHE A 38 -8.34 -5.67 17.17
CA PHE A 38 -8.69 -7.03 17.58
C PHE A 38 -10.19 -7.32 17.40
N ASN A 39 -11.07 -6.48 17.93
CA ASN A 39 -12.52 -6.68 17.84
C ASN A 39 -13.04 -6.60 16.39
N LEU A 40 -12.39 -5.79 15.56
CA LEU A 40 -12.72 -5.68 14.15
C LEU A 40 -12.37 -6.98 13.40
N ILE A 41 -11.16 -7.50 13.64
CA ILE A 41 -10.70 -8.76 13.06
C ILE A 41 -11.53 -9.94 13.58
N ASP A 42 -11.86 -9.98 14.87
CA ASP A 42 -12.71 -11.01 15.48
C ASP A 42 -14.09 -11.07 14.80
N ARG A 43 -14.75 -9.91 14.64
CA ARG A 43 -16.06 -9.84 13.97
C ARG A 43 -15.97 -10.22 12.49
N LEU A 44 -14.92 -9.80 11.79
CA LEU A 44 -14.66 -10.19 10.41
C LEU A 44 -14.53 -11.71 10.30
N CYS A 45 -13.65 -12.31 11.10
CA CYS A 45 -13.42 -13.76 11.11
C CYS A 45 -14.67 -14.54 11.50
N PHE A 46 -15.46 -14.07 12.47
CA PHE A 46 -16.75 -14.67 12.80
C PHE A 46 -17.69 -14.71 11.60
N ARG A 47 -17.84 -13.59 10.88
CA ARG A 47 -18.73 -13.51 9.71
C ARG A 47 -18.24 -14.40 8.57
N ILE A 48 -16.94 -14.39 8.30
CA ILE A 48 -16.33 -15.27 7.28
C ILE A 48 -16.57 -16.73 7.63
N GLN A 49 -16.19 -17.18 8.83
CA GLN A 49 -16.31 -18.59 9.21
C GLN A 49 -17.77 -19.04 9.25
N SER A 50 -18.69 -18.20 9.75
CA SER A 50 -20.12 -18.50 9.73
C SER A 50 -20.66 -18.63 8.31
N GLY A 51 -20.23 -17.77 7.39
CA GLY A 51 -20.63 -17.84 5.98
C GLY A 51 -20.08 -19.07 5.27
N VAL A 52 -18.85 -19.48 5.61
CA VAL A 52 -18.23 -20.71 5.11
C VAL A 52 -18.93 -21.96 5.66
N ASP A 53 -19.21 -22.01 6.96
CA ASP A 53 -19.84 -23.17 7.58
C ASP A 53 -21.33 -23.33 7.17
N ALA A 54 -22.00 -22.24 6.80
CA ALA A 54 -23.42 -22.24 6.38
C ALA A 54 -23.64 -22.61 4.88
N GLY A 55 -22.58 -22.70 4.08
CA GLY A 55 -22.69 -22.97 2.65
C GLY A 55 -21.55 -23.86 2.13
N ASP A 56 -21.59 -24.19 0.84
CA ASP A 56 -20.47 -24.88 0.18
C ASP A 56 -19.49 -23.84 -0.36
N ARG A 57 -18.69 -23.26 0.53
CA ARG A 57 -17.71 -22.22 0.19
C ARG A 57 -16.30 -22.68 0.52
N PRO A 58 -15.28 -22.26 -0.25
CA PRO A 58 -13.91 -22.60 0.07
C PRO A 58 -13.51 -21.98 1.42
N GLN A 59 -12.79 -22.75 2.24
CA GLN A 59 -12.22 -22.23 3.49
C GLN A 59 -11.06 -21.27 3.15
N PRO A 60 -11.18 -19.97 3.45
CA PRO A 60 -10.07 -19.05 3.28
C PRO A 60 -9.02 -19.26 4.35
N VAL A 61 -7.76 -19.06 3.98
CA VAL A 61 -6.61 -19.07 4.90
C VAL A 61 -5.89 -17.74 4.80
N ALA A 62 -5.71 -17.05 5.93
CA ALA A 62 -4.98 -15.80 5.97
C ALA A 62 -3.48 -16.06 5.71
N ALA A 63 -2.93 -15.38 4.71
CA ALA A 63 -1.52 -15.43 4.36
C ALA A 63 -0.71 -14.34 5.07
N GLN A 64 -1.32 -13.18 5.34
CA GLN A 64 -0.71 -12.07 6.06
C GLN A 64 -1.80 -11.12 6.57
N VAL A 65 -1.63 -10.60 7.79
CA VAL A 65 -2.46 -9.52 8.36
C VAL A 65 -1.55 -8.39 8.81
N LYS A 66 -1.75 -7.18 8.26
CA LYS A 66 -0.93 -6.02 8.60
C LYS A 66 -1.68 -4.70 8.52
N GLU A 67 -1.15 -3.70 9.20
CA GLU A 67 -1.44 -2.30 8.94
C GLU A 67 -0.69 -1.82 7.69
N LYS A 68 -1.35 -0.98 6.90
CA LYS A 68 -0.73 -0.28 5.77
C LYS A 68 -1.42 1.07 5.53
N VAL A 69 -0.70 2.15 5.85
CA VAL A 69 -1.15 3.54 5.64
C VAL A 69 -2.46 3.81 6.41
N GLY A 70 -2.51 3.36 7.66
CA GLY A 70 -3.64 3.56 8.56
C GLY A 70 -4.85 2.65 8.29
N GLY A 71 -4.70 1.65 7.44
CA GLY A 71 -5.76 0.68 7.14
C GLY A 71 -5.31 -0.77 7.34
N LEU A 72 -6.25 -1.63 7.72
CA LEU A 72 -6.10 -3.06 7.86
C LEU A 72 -6.02 -3.72 6.47
N ARG A 73 -4.99 -4.54 6.25
CA ARG A 73 -4.82 -5.36 5.05
C ARG A 73 -4.71 -6.82 5.44
N ILE A 74 -5.60 -7.64 4.89
CA ILE A 74 -5.55 -9.10 5.01
C ILE A 74 -5.39 -9.69 3.62
N TYR A 75 -4.34 -10.49 3.46
CA TYR A 75 -4.09 -11.27 2.26
C TYR A 75 -4.58 -12.68 2.49
N TRP A 76 -5.32 -13.21 1.51
CA TRP A 76 -5.99 -14.50 1.63
C TRP A 76 -5.47 -15.48 0.58
N ARG A 77 -5.45 -16.76 0.95
CA ARG A 77 -5.53 -17.88 0.01
C ARG A 77 -6.95 -18.43 0.03
N ASN A 78 -7.42 -18.91 -1.13
CA ASN A 78 -8.73 -19.53 -1.31
C ASN A 78 -9.92 -18.64 -0.88
N ALA A 79 -9.80 -17.31 -1.02
CA ALA A 79 -10.91 -16.40 -0.77
C ALA A 79 -11.90 -16.33 -1.94
N ASP A 80 -13.18 -16.42 -1.62
CA ASP A 80 -14.29 -16.12 -2.53
C ASP A 80 -14.61 -14.61 -2.54
N GLU A 81 -15.62 -14.21 -3.30
CA GLU A 81 -16.05 -12.81 -3.40
C GLU A 81 -16.54 -12.24 -2.06
N MET A 82 -17.31 -13.02 -1.30
CA MET A 82 -17.82 -12.59 0.01
C MET A 82 -16.69 -12.27 1.00
N VAL A 83 -15.65 -13.12 1.03
CA VAL A 83 -14.48 -12.87 1.88
C VAL A 83 -13.79 -11.58 1.49
N ARG A 84 -13.67 -11.28 0.18
CA ARG A 84 -13.07 -10.03 -0.31
C ARG A 84 -13.90 -8.82 0.11
N GLU A 85 -15.20 -8.84 -0.09
CA GLU A 85 -16.10 -7.73 0.26
C GLU A 85 -16.10 -7.44 1.77
N LEU A 86 -16.18 -8.48 2.60
CA LEU A 86 -16.07 -8.31 4.05
C LEU A 86 -14.70 -7.76 4.46
N THR A 87 -13.64 -8.18 3.78
CA THR A 87 -12.28 -7.67 4.04
C THR A 87 -12.15 -6.20 3.64
N TYR A 88 -12.72 -5.79 2.51
CA TYR A 88 -12.75 -4.38 2.10
C TYR A 88 -13.50 -3.52 3.12
N PHE A 89 -14.69 -3.95 3.54
CA PHE A 89 -15.46 -3.26 4.56
C PHE A 89 -14.70 -3.13 5.89
N ALA A 90 -14.03 -4.21 6.33
CA ALA A 90 -13.18 -4.14 7.53
C ALA A 90 -11.99 -3.19 7.33
N GLY A 91 -11.43 -3.13 6.12
CA GLY A 91 -10.46 -2.11 5.73
C GLY A 91 -11.00 -0.71 5.97
N ASP A 92 -12.15 -0.36 5.40
CA ASP A 92 -12.75 0.98 5.54
C ASP A 92 -13.03 1.33 7.00
N VAL A 93 -13.54 0.38 7.81
CA VAL A 93 -13.80 0.60 9.24
C VAL A 93 -12.50 0.86 10.00
N SER A 94 -11.40 0.18 9.65
CA SER A 94 -10.12 0.39 10.30
C SER A 94 -9.56 1.81 10.06
N GLU A 95 -9.90 2.43 8.94
CA GLU A 95 -9.42 3.77 8.57
C GLU A 95 -10.00 4.90 9.45
N VAL A 96 -11.01 4.59 10.25
CA VAL A 96 -11.65 5.49 11.23
C VAL A 96 -11.63 4.93 12.65
N THR A 97 -10.85 3.87 12.87
CA THR A 97 -10.73 3.18 14.16
C THR A 97 -9.31 3.25 14.67
N CYS A 98 -9.12 3.78 15.88
CA CYS A 98 -7.81 3.86 16.51
C CYS A 98 -7.13 2.49 16.59
N GLU A 99 -5.94 2.40 16.02
CA GLU A 99 -5.15 1.16 15.96
C GLU A 99 -4.72 0.64 17.35
N LEU A 100 -4.70 1.48 18.38
CA LEU A 100 -4.23 1.10 19.72
C LEU A 100 -5.34 0.62 20.65
N CYS A 101 -6.53 1.24 20.60
CA CYS A 101 -7.63 0.88 21.52
C CYS A 101 -8.98 0.60 20.87
N GLY A 102 -9.13 0.83 19.57
CA GLY A 102 -10.38 0.56 18.87
C GLY A 102 -11.47 1.63 19.04
N ALA A 103 -11.19 2.73 19.73
CA ALA A 103 -12.07 3.89 19.77
C ALA A 103 -12.10 4.60 18.39
N PRO A 104 -13.12 5.41 18.08
CA PRO A 104 -13.11 6.26 16.89
C PRO A 104 -11.81 7.09 16.81
N GLY A 105 -11.21 7.13 15.63
CA GLY A 105 -9.94 7.78 15.39
C GLY A 105 -9.92 8.53 14.07
N GLU A 106 -8.95 9.44 13.95
CA GLU A 106 -8.68 10.20 12.73
C GLU A 106 -7.33 9.79 12.16
N ARG A 107 -7.07 10.12 10.90
CA ARG A 107 -5.77 9.90 10.27
C ARG A 107 -4.77 10.92 10.81
N VAL A 108 -3.65 10.42 11.30
CA VAL A 108 -2.64 11.22 11.98
C VAL A 108 -1.28 10.91 11.37
N GLU A 109 -0.45 11.92 11.26
CA GLU A 109 0.95 11.72 10.90
C GLU A 109 1.71 11.33 12.17
N ALA A 110 1.98 10.04 12.34
CA ALA A 110 2.76 9.55 13.46
C ALA A 110 4.24 9.97 13.30
N PRO A 111 5.03 9.96 14.39
CA PRO A 111 6.48 10.18 14.31
C PRO A 111 7.09 9.24 13.25
N ARG A 112 7.82 9.82 12.28
CA ARG A 112 8.34 9.19 11.04
C ARG A 112 7.44 9.25 9.78
N ARG A 113 6.45 10.15 9.74
CA ARG A 113 5.59 10.41 8.55
C ARG A 113 4.78 9.19 8.08
N VAL A 114 4.46 8.29 9.00
CA VAL A 114 3.57 7.17 8.71
C VAL A 114 2.15 7.60 9.01
N LEU A 115 1.26 7.50 8.03
CA LEU A 115 -0.16 7.72 8.23
C LEU A 115 -0.71 6.57 9.06
N MET A 116 -1.25 6.89 10.23
CA MET A 116 -1.87 5.96 11.17
C MET A 116 -3.26 6.46 11.55
N VAL A 117 -4.10 5.64 12.19
CA VAL A 117 -5.42 6.07 12.67
C VAL A 117 -5.44 6.01 14.17
N ARG A 118 -5.68 7.15 14.81
CA ARG A 118 -5.60 7.29 16.27
C ARG A 118 -6.67 8.21 16.83
N CYS A 119 -7.08 7.92 18.07
CA CYS A 119 -7.99 8.76 18.82
C CYS A 119 -7.23 9.89 19.55
N PRO A 120 -7.94 10.89 20.11
CA PRO A 120 -7.29 12.02 20.77
C PRO A 120 -6.35 11.66 21.92
N LEU A 121 -6.62 10.55 22.63
CA LEU A 121 -5.79 10.07 23.72
C LEU A 121 -4.48 9.41 23.24
N HIS A 122 -4.44 8.98 21.98
CA HIS A 122 -3.36 8.17 21.41
C HIS A 122 -2.58 8.87 20.30
N TRP A 123 -2.92 10.10 19.94
CA TRP A 123 -2.25 10.89 18.87
C TRP A 123 -0.72 10.77 18.90
N ASN A 124 -0.10 10.93 20.07
CA ASN A 124 1.35 11.03 20.24
C ASN A 124 2.03 9.77 20.80
N GLN A 125 1.34 8.63 20.90
CA GLN A 125 1.97 7.42 21.42
C GLN A 125 2.86 6.77 20.36
N ASP A 126 4.15 6.59 20.62
CA ASP A 126 4.97 5.73 19.77
C ASP A 126 4.51 4.28 19.99
N SER A 127 3.76 3.73 19.04
CA SER A 127 3.45 2.31 19.04
C SER A 127 4.75 1.55 18.81
N ALA A 128 5.24 0.93 19.88
CA ALA A 128 6.42 0.07 19.84
C ALA A 128 6.14 -1.13 18.93
N ILE A 129 6.50 -1.04 17.66
CA ILE A 129 6.70 -2.22 16.82
C ILE A 129 7.97 -2.90 17.34
N PRO A 130 7.92 -4.16 17.81
CA PRO A 130 9.12 -4.88 18.26
C PRO A 130 10.22 -4.81 17.19
N GLU A 131 11.45 -4.53 17.63
CA GLU A 131 12.60 -4.28 16.74
C GLU A 131 12.86 -5.45 15.77
N GLU A 132 12.46 -6.65 16.19
CA GLU A 132 12.46 -7.93 15.47
C GLU A 132 11.48 -8.02 14.27
N CYS A 133 10.58 -7.03 14.10
CA CYS A 133 9.77 -6.84 12.90
C CYS A 133 10.36 -5.81 11.91
N ARG A 134 11.52 -5.19 12.19
CA ARG A 134 12.28 -4.39 11.22
C ARG A 134 12.96 -5.29 10.20
N GLY A 135 12.18 -5.76 9.24
CA GLY A 135 12.64 -6.42 8.02
C GLY A 135 12.07 -5.72 6.79
N ARG A 136 12.64 -4.55 6.47
CA ARG A 136 12.39 -3.67 5.30
C ARG A 136 10.93 -3.22 5.09
N ALA A 137 10.62 -2.06 5.66
CA ALA A 137 9.69 -1.10 5.04
C ALA A 137 10.54 0.06 4.49
N ASP A 138 10.38 0.34 3.20
CA ASP A 138 11.05 1.44 2.50
C ASP A 138 10.70 2.82 3.10
N ALA A 139 11.65 3.74 2.92
CA ALA A 139 11.86 5.01 3.61
C ALA A 139 10.86 6.16 3.23
N PRO A 140 10.96 7.36 3.83
CA PRO A 140 9.88 8.33 4.03
C PRO A 140 9.56 9.13 2.75
N SER A 141 8.32 9.63 2.58
CA SER A 141 8.04 10.57 1.47
C SER A 141 7.85 12.02 1.93
N GLU A 142 8.82 12.83 1.55
CA GLU A 142 8.75 14.27 1.37
C GLU A 142 7.73 14.68 0.29
N ASN A 143 7.16 15.88 0.43
CA ASN A 143 6.47 16.57 -0.65
C ASN A 143 7.51 17.07 -1.65
N LEU A 144 7.88 16.25 -2.62
CA LEU A 144 8.71 16.68 -3.74
C LEU A 144 7.84 17.48 -4.73
N VAL A 145 8.26 18.70 -5.03
CA VAL A 145 7.70 19.53 -6.11
C VAL A 145 8.53 19.24 -7.34
N ILE A 146 7.99 18.45 -8.26
CA ILE A 146 8.66 18.09 -9.52
C ILE A 146 8.39 19.20 -10.53
N ASN A 147 9.44 19.78 -11.10
CA ASN A 147 9.38 20.80 -12.15
C ASN A 147 10.18 20.34 -13.38
N GLU A 148 10.12 21.11 -14.46
CA GLU A 148 10.76 20.77 -15.74
C GLU A 148 12.31 20.76 -15.68
N GLN A 149 12.91 21.28 -14.61
CA GLN A 149 14.35 21.32 -14.40
C GLN A 149 14.82 20.25 -13.40
N ASP A 150 13.90 19.44 -12.88
CA ASP A 150 14.19 18.36 -11.96
C ASP A 150 14.90 17.22 -12.71
N GLU A 151 16.01 16.73 -12.16
CA GLU A 151 16.76 15.60 -12.73
C GLU A 151 15.85 14.38 -12.95
N LEU A 152 14.88 14.16 -12.05
CA LEU A 152 13.92 13.07 -12.17
C LEU A 152 12.97 13.26 -13.36
N PHE A 153 12.62 14.51 -13.67
CA PHE A 153 11.77 14.84 -14.81
C PHE A 153 12.48 14.55 -16.14
N GLU A 154 13.71 15.03 -16.29
CA GLU A 154 14.51 14.81 -17.51
C GLU A 154 14.75 13.31 -17.77
N CYS A 155 15.09 12.54 -16.75
CA CYS A 155 15.20 11.08 -16.89
C CYS A 155 13.88 10.42 -17.28
N ALA A 156 12.74 10.92 -16.79
CA ALA A 156 11.42 10.38 -17.14
C ALA A 156 11.06 10.68 -18.60
N VAL A 157 11.41 11.86 -19.12
CA VAL A 157 11.31 12.19 -20.54
C VAL A 157 12.09 11.17 -21.37
N GLU A 158 13.35 10.94 -21.01
CA GLU A 158 14.22 10.01 -21.72
C GLU A 158 13.60 8.61 -21.79
N ILE A 159 13.20 8.02 -20.65
CA ILE A 159 12.61 6.68 -20.63
C ILE A 159 11.33 6.59 -21.47
N VAL A 160 10.45 7.59 -21.39
CA VAL A 160 9.18 7.59 -22.14
C VAL A 160 9.44 7.70 -23.65
N VAL A 161 10.40 8.52 -24.07
CA VAL A 161 10.80 8.64 -25.47
C VAL A 161 11.51 7.37 -25.96
N CYS A 162 12.42 6.78 -25.17
CA CYS A 162 13.09 5.53 -25.51
C CYS A 162 12.10 4.37 -25.71
N THR A 163 11.17 4.22 -24.78
CA THR A 163 10.24 3.09 -24.74
C THR A 163 8.98 3.32 -25.58
N GLN A 164 8.80 4.56 -26.07
CA GLN A 164 7.60 5.02 -26.78
C GLN A 164 6.28 4.68 -26.05
N THR A 165 6.36 4.54 -24.72
CA THR A 165 5.24 4.11 -23.86
C THR A 165 5.08 5.09 -22.70
N ALA A 166 3.90 5.68 -22.57
CA ALA A 166 3.59 6.64 -21.51
C ALA A 166 2.54 6.07 -20.54
N SER A 167 2.98 5.36 -19.50
CA SER A 167 2.10 4.86 -18.44
C SER A 167 2.65 5.11 -17.04
N ILE A 168 1.77 5.39 -16.08
CA ILE A 168 2.17 5.67 -14.68
C ILE A 168 2.90 4.45 -14.11
N SER A 169 2.41 3.24 -14.37
CA SER A 169 3.03 1.98 -13.95
C SER A 169 4.43 1.75 -14.54
N LEU A 170 4.75 2.32 -15.70
CA LEU A 170 6.11 2.30 -16.24
C LEU A 170 7.01 3.16 -15.35
N LEU A 171 6.64 4.41 -15.10
CA LEU A 171 7.42 5.32 -14.25
C LEU A 171 7.58 4.79 -12.82
N GLN A 172 6.51 4.21 -12.25
CA GLN A 172 6.57 3.59 -10.92
C GLN A 172 7.61 2.46 -10.85
N ARG A 173 7.70 1.63 -11.90
CA ARG A 173 8.63 0.50 -11.92
C ARG A 173 10.07 0.94 -12.22
N HIS A 174 10.24 1.89 -13.14
CA HIS A 174 11.57 2.38 -13.53
C HIS A 174 12.23 3.21 -12.43
N PHE A 175 11.49 4.11 -11.79
CA PHE A 175 12.02 4.99 -10.75
C PHE A 175 11.71 4.53 -9.32
N LYS A 176 11.00 3.41 -9.17
CA LYS A 176 10.54 2.85 -7.87
C LYS A 176 9.73 3.84 -7.03
N LEU A 177 8.95 4.68 -7.71
CA LEU A 177 8.16 5.72 -7.09
C LEU A 177 6.75 5.22 -6.73
N GLY A 178 6.19 5.81 -5.67
CA GLY A 178 4.77 5.63 -5.34
C GLY A 178 3.88 6.24 -6.42
N TYR A 179 2.65 5.72 -6.55
CA TYR A 179 1.69 6.12 -7.58
C TYR A 179 1.50 7.63 -7.67
N ARG A 180 1.38 8.31 -6.51
CA ARG A 180 1.17 9.77 -6.44
C ARG A 180 2.31 10.57 -7.10
N ILE A 181 3.55 10.16 -6.88
CA ILE A 181 4.72 10.85 -7.45
C ILE A 181 4.78 10.57 -8.95
N SER A 182 4.57 9.31 -9.37
CA SER A 182 4.55 8.95 -10.79
C SER A 182 3.39 9.55 -11.58
N ALA A 183 2.22 9.74 -10.95
CA ALA A 183 1.07 10.40 -11.56
C ALA A 183 1.36 11.88 -11.80
N ARG A 184 1.91 12.59 -10.81
CA ARG A 184 2.33 13.99 -10.95
C ARG A 184 3.45 14.15 -11.98
N LEU A 185 4.39 13.23 -12.01
CA LEU A 185 5.45 13.20 -13.02
C LEU A 185 4.86 13.00 -14.43
N MET A 186 3.83 12.16 -14.57
CA MET A 186 3.12 11.98 -15.85
C MET A 186 2.33 13.24 -16.26
N GLU A 187 1.68 13.93 -15.32
CA GLU A 187 1.01 15.21 -15.56
C GLU A 187 2.00 16.29 -16.00
N ALA A 188 3.18 16.35 -15.39
CA ALA A 188 4.24 17.27 -15.79
C ALA A 188 4.74 16.95 -17.22
N LEU A 189 4.87 15.67 -17.58
CA LEU A 189 5.27 15.27 -18.94
C LEU A 189 4.19 15.64 -19.97
N GLU A 190 2.91 15.61 -19.57
CA GLU A 190 1.79 16.05 -20.41
C GLU A 190 1.79 17.57 -20.59
N SER A 191 2.00 18.34 -19.51
CA SER A 191 2.06 19.81 -19.60
C SER A 191 3.23 20.28 -20.46
N ALA A 192 4.38 19.60 -20.37
CA ALA A 192 5.55 19.85 -21.21
C ALA A 192 5.41 19.31 -22.65
N GLN A 193 4.24 18.75 -23.02
CA GLN A 193 3.93 18.22 -24.34
C GLN A 193 4.84 17.06 -24.79
N VAL A 194 5.42 16.31 -23.85
CA VAL A 194 6.21 15.10 -24.12
C VAL A 194 5.29 13.91 -24.37
N VAL A 195 4.17 13.86 -23.66
CA VAL A 195 3.11 12.85 -23.81
C VAL A 195 1.78 13.52 -24.09
N SER A 196 0.89 12.81 -24.78
CA SER A 196 -0.46 13.27 -25.02
C SER A 196 -1.30 13.24 -23.75
N ALA A 197 -2.36 14.03 -23.78
CA ALA A 197 -3.50 13.82 -22.90
C ALA A 197 -4.02 12.38 -23.02
N LEU A 198 -4.65 11.92 -21.95
CA LEU A 198 -5.23 10.59 -21.89
C LEU A 198 -6.35 10.47 -22.92
N SER A 199 -6.26 9.48 -23.81
CA SER A 199 -7.31 9.20 -24.79
C SER A 199 -8.56 8.61 -24.11
N ALA A 200 -9.69 8.59 -24.81
CA ALA A 200 -10.93 7.99 -24.30
C ALA A 200 -10.77 6.48 -24.01
N GLU A 201 -9.83 5.83 -24.69
CA GLU A 201 -9.46 4.42 -24.51
C GLU A 201 -8.48 4.21 -23.35
N GLY A 202 -8.09 5.27 -22.64
CA GLY A 202 -7.21 5.20 -21.46
C GLY A 202 -5.72 5.08 -21.79
N THR A 203 -5.30 5.45 -23.01
CA THR A 203 -3.90 5.38 -23.44
C THR A 203 -3.30 6.76 -23.68
N ARG A 204 -1.99 6.91 -23.47
CA ARG A 204 -1.24 8.14 -23.75
C ARG A 204 -0.22 7.84 -24.85
N ARG A 205 -0.14 8.73 -25.85
CA ARG A 205 0.83 8.62 -26.95
C ARG A 205 2.03 9.52 -26.66
N VAL A 206 3.23 9.03 -26.93
CA VAL A 206 4.45 9.84 -26.83
C VAL A 206 4.53 10.78 -28.03
N MET A 207 4.68 12.07 -27.78
CA MET A 207 4.66 13.10 -28.83
C MET A 207 6.05 13.43 -29.37
N ARG A 208 7.12 13.14 -28.60
CA ARG A 208 8.51 13.38 -29.00
C ARG A 208 9.14 12.09 -29.55
N SER A 209 9.64 12.13 -30.79
CA SER A 209 10.11 10.92 -31.51
C SER A 209 11.62 10.86 -31.79
N THR A 210 12.41 11.85 -31.40
CA THR A 210 13.87 11.84 -31.59
C THR A 210 14.61 12.31 -30.35
N PHE A 211 15.69 11.59 -30.00
CA PHE A 211 16.70 12.09 -29.08
C PHE A 211 17.35 13.33 -29.71
N PRO A 212 17.63 14.41 -28.96
CA PRO A 212 18.56 15.41 -29.48
C PRO A 212 19.92 14.73 -29.69
N GLU A 213 20.42 14.72 -30.94
CA GLU A 213 21.80 14.34 -31.22
C GLU A 213 22.71 15.21 -30.34
N ALA A 214 23.67 14.57 -29.65
CA ALA A 214 24.74 15.29 -29.00
C ALA A 214 25.55 16.06 -30.06
N GLY A 215 25.23 17.34 -30.25
CA GLY A 215 26.01 18.25 -31.07
C GLY A 215 27.38 18.53 -30.42
N PRO A 216 28.44 18.70 -31.22
CA PRO A 216 29.81 18.84 -30.72
C PRO A 216 29.97 20.09 -29.84
N PRO A 217 31.01 20.15 -28.96
CA PRO A 217 31.35 21.38 -28.28
C PRO A 217 31.69 22.44 -29.33
N ASP A 218 30.94 23.54 -29.35
CA ASP A 218 31.24 24.66 -30.22
C ASP A 218 32.52 25.34 -29.70
N GLU A 219 33.62 25.06 -30.39
CA GLU A 219 34.86 25.81 -30.37
C GLU A 219 34.60 27.19 -30.99
N GLY A 220 34.71 28.29 -30.23
CA GLY A 220 34.53 29.59 -30.86
C GLY A 220 34.61 30.83 -29.99
N ALA A 221 35.80 31.11 -29.43
CA ALA A 221 36.36 32.46 -29.44
C ALA A 221 37.88 32.37 -29.53
#